data_AF-A0A1S2PYV5-F1
#
_entry.id   AF-A0A1S2PYV5-F1
#
_cell.length_a   1.000
_cell.length_b   1.000
_cell.length_c   1.000
_cell.angle_alpha   90.00
_cell.angle_beta   90.00
_cell.angle_gamma   90.00
#
_symmetry.space_group_name_H-M   'P 1'
#
loop_
_entity.id
_entity.type
_entity.pdbx_description
1 polymer ?
#
loop_
_entity_poly.entity_id
_entity_poly.type
_entity_poly.pdbx_seq_one_letter_code
_entity_poly.pdbx_strand_id
1 'polypeptide(L)'
;MHYSLTGAASGTVHVTATSSPAQWDQFDAVRATLGSASARERPAEPLVRIRGRAYQGTTVRVLAYSADVPWGWHDPMSLVDTDDRPAPEQASRTLTAILRACAGDYAARSDFPSLQHAARRHDTPQLLTWLDAMISHAERTQARWLEEAEAHRVQAAQSLAAWWTLARWLANRPHPVLALLLAPGRESLAHRAAYLPKWAEISRHAADEEGRRLTLFRSEYEALARPTAAPESAERAYFVVGQWTGGGDVDIWHVEEAPADPGERADVHEQHQEDAEETFGSVNVVYAASPQAAADQARRLARETSERLHRERTRS
;
A
#
# COMPACT_ATOMS: atom_id res chain seq x y z
N MET A 1 6.42 6.90 9.28
CA MET A 1 5.04 7.24 9.69
C MET A 1 4.16 6.86 8.50
N HIS A 2 3.14 6.02 8.67
CA HIS A 2 2.33 5.53 7.55
C HIS A 2 0.91 6.08 7.69
N TYR A 3 0.35 6.62 6.61
CA TYR A 3 -1.06 6.98 6.54
C TYR A 3 -1.81 5.90 5.76
N SER A 4 -2.88 5.38 6.36
CA SER A 4 -3.81 4.47 5.69
C SER A 4 -5.11 5.22 5.47
N LEU A 5 -5.51 5.33 4.21
CA LEU A 5 -6.77 5.97 3.83
C LEU A 5 -7.95 5.10 4.31
N THR A 6 -9.04 5.69 4.80
CA THR A 6 -10.34 4.98 4.87
C THR A 6 -10.66 4.43 3.47
N GLY A 7 -11.31 3.27 3.38
CA GLY A 7 -11.55 2.60 2.10
C GLY A 7 -10.29 2.08 1.40
N ALA A 8 -9.08 2.24 1.95
CA ALA A 8 -7.93 1.44 1.52
C ALA A 8 -8.24 -0.03 1.81
N ALA A 9 -8.02 -0.90 0.84
CA ALA A 9 -8.29 -2.32 1.07
C ALA A 9 -7.24 -2.93 2.01
N SER A 10 -7.74 -3.61 3.03
CA SER A 10 -7.02 -4.44 3.97
C SER A 10 -7.46 -5.88 3.75
N GLY A 11 -6.52 -6.74 3.40
CA GLY A 11 -6.80 -8.17 3.18
C GLY A 11 -6.45 -8.99 4.41
N THR A 12 -7.34 -9.86 4.87
CA THR A 12 -7.00 -10.93 5.83
C THR A 12 -7.14 -12.27 5.12
N VAL A 13 -6.14 -13.14 5.25
CA VAL A 13 -6.23 -14.52 4.74
C VAL A 13 -6.21 -15.48 5.91
N HIS A 14 -7.23 -16.33 6.01
CA HIS A 14 -7.37 -17.43 6.94
C HIS A 14 -7.26 -18.75 6.19
N VAL A 15 -6.38 -19.63 6.64
CA VAL A 15 -6.11 -20.89 5.93
C VAL A 15 -6.04 -22.05 6.89
N THR A 16 -6.62 -23.19 6.52
CA THR A 16 -6.39 -24.46 7.22
C THR A 16 -5.34 -25.24 6.44
N ALA A 17 -4.12 -25.29 6.98
CA ALA A 17 -3.03 -26.07 6.39
C ALA A 17 -3.04 -27.52 6.90
N THR A 18 -2.65 -28.45 6.04
CA THR A 18 -2.45 -29.85 6.41
C THR A 18 -1.35 -29.98 7.46
N SER A 19 -1.46 -30.98 8.34
CA SER A 19 -0.49 -31.22 9.43
C SER A 19 0.86 -31.81 8.96
N SER A 20 1.01 -32.09 7.66
CA SER A 20 2.20 -32.72 7.08
C SER A 20 3.27 -31.68 6.72
N PRO A 21 4.46 -31.71 7.33
CA PRO A 21 5.55 -30.75 7.04
C PRO A 21 6.01 -30.70 5.58
N ALA A 22 5.72 -31.77 4.80
CA ALA A 22 6.08 -31.86 3.39
C ALA A 22 5.03 -31.27 2.43
N GLN A 23 3.89 -30.80 2.94
CA GLN A 23 2.71 -30.38 2.15
C GLN A 23 2.13 -29.05 2.65
N TRP A 24 2.99 -28.15 3.13
CA TRP A 24 2.58 -26.88 3.73
C TRP A 24 2.04 -25.83 2.74
N ASP A 25 2.07 -26.12 1.45
CA ASP A 25 1.39 -25.41 0.36
C ASP A 25 0.05 -26.05 -0.06
N GLN A 26 -0.27 -27.23 0.47
CA GLN A 26 -1.58 -27.86 0.29
C GLN A 26 -2.51 -27.40 1.41
N PHE A 27 -3.44 -26.52 1.03
CA PHE A 27 -4.45 -25.98 1.93
C PHE A 27 -5.76 -26.72 1.74
N ASP A 28 -6.33 -27.23 2.83
CA ASP A 28 -7.65 -27.88 2.81
C ASP A 28 -8.77 -26.85 2.59
N ALA A 29 -8.56 -25.63 3.09
CA ALA A 29 -9.43 -24.49 2.87
C ALA A 29 -8.64 -23.17 2.97
N VAL A 30 -8.97 -22.21 2.10
CA VAL A 30 -8.45 -20.84 2.13
C VAL A 30 -9.64 -19.89 2.07
N ARG A 31 -9.71 -18.96 3.02
CA ARG A 31 -10.63 -17.81 3.00
C ARG A 31 -9.80 -16.53 2.99
N ALA A 32 -9.95 -15.73 1.94
CA ALA A 32 -9.42 -14.38 1.88
C ALA A 32 -10.58 -13.40 2.02
N THR A 33 -10.48 -12.45 2.95
CA THR A 33 -11.38 -11.31 3.05
C THR A 33 -10.61 -10.05 2.72
N LEU A 34 -11.21 -9.14 1.93
CA LEU A 34 -10.66 -7.81 1.65
C LEU A 34 -11.74 -6.80 2.01
N GLY A 35 -11.43 -5.93 2.97
CA GLY A 35 -12.35 -4.91 3.47
C GLY A 35 -11.67 -3.56 3.62
N SER A 36 -12.42 -2.54 3.99
CA SER A 36 -11.87 -1.21 4.28
C SER A 36 -10.90 -1.27 5.47
N ALA A 37 -9.76 -0.59 5.38
CA ALA A 37 -8.74 -0.53 6.44
C ALA A 37 -9.25 0.12 7.74
N SER A 38 -10.32 0.92 7.65
CA SER A 38 -11.03 1.49 8.80
C SER A 38 -12.04 0.53 9.43
N ALA A 39 -12.58 -0.44 8.68
CA ALA A 39 -13.53 -1.45 9.13
C ALA A 39 -12.80 -2.66 9.73
N ARG A 40 -12.00 -2.40 10.77
CA ARG A 40 -11.11 -3.40 11.39
C ARG A 40 -11.88 -4.41 12.26
N GLU A 41 -13.07 -4.81 11.87
CA GLU A 41 -13.77 -5.93 12.47
C GLU A 41 -13.33 -7.22 11.79
N ARG A 42 -12.78 -8.13 12.60
CA ARG A 42 -12.46 -9.49 12.15
C ARG A 42 -13.79 -10.13 11.75
N PRO A 43 -13.84 -10.97 10.69
CA PRO A 43 -15.02 -11.79 10.47
C PRO A 43 -15.39 -12.50 11.78
N ALA A 44 -16.62 -12.28 12.24
CA ALA A 44 -17.08 -12.68 13.58
C ALA A 44 -16.99 -14.19 13.82
N GLU A 45 -16.97 -14.98 12.74
CA GLU A 45 -16.92 -16.43 12.80
C GLU A 45 -15.51 -16.98 12.63
N PRO A 46 -14.94 -17.65 13.66
CA PRO A 46 -13.77 -18.48 13.44
C PRO A 46 -14.15 -19.62 12.49
N LEU A 47 -13.39 -19.77 11.39
CA LEU A 47 -13.54 -20.92 10.50
C LEU A 47 -13.58 -22.22 11.30
N VAL A 48 -14.43 -23.15 10.85
CA VAL A 48 -14.56 -24.49 11.42
C VAL A 48 -13.16 -25.07 11.59
N ARG A 49 -12.78 -25.37 12.83
CA ARG A 49 -11.49 -25.98 13.18
C ARG A 49 -11.46 -27.42 12.68
N ILE A 50 -11.22 -27.60 11.39
CA ILE A 50 -10.78 -28.88 10.85
C ILE A 50 -9.29 -28.97 11.20
N ARG A 51 -8.89 -30.06 11.85
CA ARG A 51 -7.55 -30.28 12.46
C ARG A 51 -6.40 -29.68 11.63
N GLY A 52 -5.81 -28.56 12.06
CA GLY A 52 -4.74 -27.86 11.34
C GLY A 52 -4.32 -26.54 12.01
N ARG A 53 -3.31 -25.85 11.45
CA ARG A 53 -2.90 -24.49 11.86
C ARG A 53 -3.61 -23.45 11.00
N ALA A 54 -4.03 -22.35 11.63
CA ALA A 54 -4.64 -21.20 10.98
C ALA A 54 -3.66 -20.04 10.92
N TYR A 55 -3.42 -19.48 9.74
CA TYR A 55 -2.59 -18.30 9.54
C TYR A 55 -3.45 -17.05 9.28
N GLN A 56 -2.93 -15.87 9.63
CA GLN A 56 -3.49 -14.55 9.38
C GLN A 56 -2.37 -13.59 8.94
N GLY A 57 -2.70 -12.62 8.10
CA GLY A 57 -1.77 -11.56 7.69
C GLY A 57 -2.52 -10.43 7.00
N THR A 58 -1.95 -9.23 7.03
CA THR A 58 -2.59 -8.01 6.50
C THR A 58 -1.75 -7.40 5.38
N THR A 59 -2.34 -7.21 4.20
CA THR A 59 -1.77 -6.37 3.14
C THR A 59 -2.51 -5.04 3.09
N VAL A 60 -1.79 -3.93 2.94
CA VAL A 60 -2.36 -2.57 2.91
C VAL A 60 -1.77 -1.84 1.71
N ARG A 61 -2.61 -1.10 0.99
CA ARG A 61 -2.15 -0.17 -0.05
C ARG A 61 -1.70 1.14 0.62
N VAL A 62 -0.42 1.47 0.50
CA VAL A 62 0.18 2.65 1.17
C VAL A 62 0.65 3.65 0.12
N LEU A 63 0.46 4.93 0.44
CA LEU A 63 1.03 6.04 -0.32
C LEU A 63 2.53 6.16 -0.02
N ALA A 64 3.34 6.21 -1.09
CA ALA A 64 4.76 6.53 -1.04
C ALA A 64 5.67 5.56 -0.25
N TYR A 65 5.58 4.26 -0.53
CA TYR A 65 6.57 3.28 -0.02
C TYR A 65 7.98 3.54 -0.59
N SER A 66 8.06 3.86 -1.89
CA SER A 66 9.26 4.36 -2.55
C SER A 66 8.88 5.51 -3.48
N ALA A 67 9.87 6.36 -3.83
CA ALA A 67 9.66 7.44 -4.80
C ALA A 67 9.19 6.93 -6.18
N ASP A 68 9.51 5.68 -6.52
CA ASP A 68 9.24 5.08 -7.83
C ASP A 68 7.89 4.35 -7.87
N VAL A 69 7.28 4.09 -6.71
CA VAL A 69 6.00 3.40 -6.58
C VAL A 69 5.07 4.24 -5.70
N PRO A 70 4.37 5.24 -6.29
CA PRO A 70 3.53 6.17 -5.54
C PRO A 70 2.39 5.44 -4.82
N TRP A 71 1.96 4.29 -5.35
CA TRP A 71 0.95 3.42 -4.77
C TRP A 71 1.42 1.96 -4.80
N GLY A 72 1.79 1.42 -3.64
CA GLY A 72 2.25 0.05 -3.50
C GLY A 72 1.40 -0.74 -2.51
N TRP A 73 1.23 -2.02 -2.78
CA TRP A 73 0.80 -2.97 -1.74
C TRP A 73 2.00 -3.28 -0.87
N HIS A 74 1.86 -3.06 0.44
CA HIS A 74 2.82 -3.64 1.36
C HIS A 74 2.65 -5.15 1.38
N ASP A 75 3.76 -5.85 1.22
CA ASP A 75 3.80 -7.25 1.58
C ASP A 75 3.38 -7.41 3.04
N PRO A 76 2.56 -8.44 3.34
CA PRO A 76 2.13 -8.67 4.71
C PRO A 76 3.36 -8.80 5.61
N MET A 77 3.51 -7.84 6.53
CA MET A 77 4.69 -7.70 7.40
C MET A 77 4.95 -8.96 8.23
N SER A 78 3.92 -9.76 8.49
CA SER A 78 4.03 -11.11 9.02
C SER A 78 2.74 -11.88 8.76
N LEU A 79 2.87 -13.05 8.15
CA LEU A 79 1.84 -14.08 8.22
C LEU A 79 2.11 -14.88 9.50
N VAL A 80 1.18 -14.85 10.45
CA VAL A 80 1.33 -15.50 11.75
C VAL A 80 0.16 -16.43 12.02
N ASP A 81 0.37 -17.47 12.83
CA ASP A 81 -0.74 -18.28 13.33
C ASP A 81 -1.45 -17.65 14.54
N THR A 82 -2.47 -18.33 15.08
CA THR A 82 -3.21 -17.86 16.27
C THR A 82 -2.35 -17.75 17.53
N ASP A 83 -1.16 -18.33 17.54
CA ASP A 83 -0.18 -18.28 18.64
C ASP A 83 0.98 -17.32 18.30
N ASP A 84 0.79 -16.40 17.34
CA ASP A 84 1.78 -15.44 16.84
C ASP A 84 3.06 -16.07 16.25
N ARG A 85 3.02 -17.35 15.87
CA ARG A 85 4.18 -18.01 15.26
C ARG A 85 4.24 -17.70 13.77
N PRO A 86 5.42 -17.41 13.21
CA PRO A 86 5.56 -17.09 11.80
C PRO A 86 5.12 -18.25 10.91
N ALA A 87 4.49 -17.90 9.80
CA ALA A 87 4.20 -18.85 8.74
C ALA A 87 5.50 -19.43 8.19
N PRO A 88 5.55 -20.74 7.96
CA PRO A 88 6.66 -21.38 7.27
C PRO A 88 6.92 -20.76 5.90
N GLU A 89 8.16 -20.76 5.42
CA GLU A 89 8.54 -20.03 4.22
C GLU A 89 7.67 -20.36 2.98
N GLN A 90 7.42 -21.64 2.73
CA GLN A 90 6.62 -22.09 1.58
C GLN A 90 5.13 -21.70 1.70
N ALA A 91 4.55 -21.83 2.90
CA ALA A 91 3.19 -21.36 3.18
C ALA A 91 3.11 -19.83 3.04
N SER A 92 4.07 -19.11 3.62
CA SER A 92 4.17 -17.65 3.57
C SER A 92 4.16 -17.13 2.14
N ARG A 93 5.01 -17.67 1.26
CA ARG A 93 5.05 -17.29 -0.16
C ARG A 93 3.70 -17.50 -0.85
N THR A 94 3.05 -18.65 -0.62
CA THR A 94 1.77 -18.98 -1.25
C THR A 94 0.64 -18.07 -0.75
N LEU A 95 0.57 -17.84 0.55
CA LEU A 95 -0.44 -16.97 1.16
C LEU A 95 -0.24 -15.50 0.77
N THR A 96 0.99 -15.02 0.66
CA THR A 96 1.30 -13.69 0.12
C THR A 96 0.85 -13.58 -1.34
N ALA A 97 1.06 -14.60 -2.17
CA ALA A 97 0.59 -14.60 -3.55
C ALA A 97 -0.95 -14.54 -3.63
N ILE A 98 -1.65 -15.29 -2.78
CA ILE A 98 -3.12 -15.24 -2.66
C ILE A 98 -3.58 -13.84 -2.24
N LEU A 99 -3.00 -13.26 -1.19
CA LEU A 99 -3.30 -11.90 -0.74
C LEU A 99 -3.12 -10.87 -1.86
N ARG A 100 -2.02 -10.97 -2.63
CA ARG A 100 -1.74 -10.08 -3.76
C ARG A 100 -2.74 -10.27 -4.91
N ALA A 101 -3.13 -11.52 -5.22
CA ALA A 101 -4.11 -11.80 -6.26
C ALA A 101 -5.48 -11.21 -5.89
N CYS A 102 -5.95 -11.47 -4.67
CA CYS A 102 -7.21 -10.90 -4.18
C CYS A 102 -7.16 -9.36 -4.15
N ALA A 103 -6.03 -8.77 -3.74
CA ALA A 103 -5.83 -7.32 -3.76
C ALA A 103 -5.85 -6.74 -5.20
N GLY A 104 -5.31 -7.48 -6.16
CA GLY A 104 -5.39 -7.18 -7.59
C GLY A 104 -6.82 -7.20 -8.12
N ASP A 105 -7.60 -8.24 -7.79
CA ASP A 105 -9.00 -8.36 -8.18
C ASP A 105 -9.87 -7.25 -7.57
N TYR A 106 -9.63 -6.90 -6.30
CA TYR A 106 -10.30 -5.78 -5.65
C TYR A 106 -9.98 -4.44 -6.33
N ALA A 107 -8.72 -4.21 -6.70
CA ALA A 107 -8.32 -3.02 -7.44
C ALA A 107 -8.90 -2.95 -8.86
N ALA A 108 -9.28 -4.09 -9.44
CA ALA A 108 -9.91 -4.20 -10.76
C ALA A 108 -11.43 -3.96 -10.74
N ARG A 109 -12.05 -3.80 -9.56
CA ARG A 109 -13.48 -3.48 -9.47
C ARG A 109 -13.77 -2.14 -10.16
N SER A 110 -14.88 -2.07 -10.88
CA SER A 110 -15.29 -0.88 -11.62
C SER A 110 -15.67 0.30 -10.71
N ASP A 111 -16.11 0.02 -9.49
CA ASP A 111 -16.49 1.02 -8.47
C ASP A 111 -15.33 1.44 -7.57
N PHE A 112 -14.19 0.76 -7.63
CA PHE A 112 -13.03 1.04 -6.79
C PHE A 112 -12.51 2.49 -6.89
N PRO A 113 -12.42 3.11 -8.09
CA PRO A 113 -12.05 4.53 -8.18
C PRO A 113 -13.03 5.46 -7.44
N SER A 114 -14.32 5.15 -7.47
CA SER A 114 -15.36 5.93 -6.79
C SER A 114 -15.29 5.76 -5.28
N LEU A 115 -15.07 4.53 -4.79
CA LEU A 115 -14.86 4.24 -3.36
C LEU A 115 -13.60 4.95 -2.85
N GLN A 116 -12.50 4.89 -3.61
CA GLN A 116 -11.26 5.58 -3.26
C GLN A 116 -11.46 7.11 -3.26
N HIS A 117 -12.23 7.65 -4.21
CA HIS A 117 -12.51 9.09 -4.26
C HIS A 117 -13.42 9.56 -3.12
N ALA A 118 -14.45 8.77 -2.77
CA ALA A 118 -15.34 9.07 -1.65
C ALA A 118 -14.59 9.06 -0.32
N ALA A 119 -13.78 8.03 -0.08
CA ALA A 119 -12.97 7.93 1.13
C ALA A 119 -11.88 9.01 1.17
N ARG A 120 -11.25 9.33 0.02
CA ARG A 120 -10.35 10.48 -0.09
C ARG A 120 -11.02 11.77 0.33
N ARG A 121 -12.26 12.05 -0.10
CA ARG A 121 -12.98 13.28 0.29
C ARG A 121 -13.29 13.34 1.78
N HIS A 122 -13.69 12.22 2.38
CA HIS A 122 -13.94 12.14 3.82
C HIS A 122 -12.65 12.42 4.62
N ASP A 123 -11.56 11.82 4.18
CA ASP A 123 -10.26 11.92 4.85
C ASP A 123 -9.43 13.13 4.45
N THR A 124 -9.82 13.89 3.43
CA THR A 124 -9.04 15.01 2.87
C THR A 124 -8.45 15.91 3.96
N PRO A 125 -9.19 16.37 5.00
CA PRO A 125 -8.62 17.23 6.03
C PRO A 125 -7.49 16.56 6.84
N GLN A 126 -7.66 15.28 7.17
CA GLN A 126 -6.67 14.51 7.93
C GLN A 126 -5.46 14.17 7.04
N LEU A 127 -5.70 13.81 5.78
CA LEU A 127 -4.67 13.55 4.80
C LEU A 127 -3.85 14.80 4.49
N LEU A 128 -4.47 15.98 4.38
CA LEU A 128 -3.77 17.26 4.21
C LEU A 128 -2.89 17.57 5.44
N THR A 129 -3.41 17.34 6.65
CA THR A 129 -2.65 17.52 7.90
C THR A 129 -1.45 16.57 7.96
N TRP A 130 -1.65 15.31 7.57
CA TRP A 130 -0.56 14.33 7.50
C TRP A 130 0.47 14.69 6.42
N LEU A 131 0.03 15.10 5.23
CA LEU A 131 0.90 15.53 4.13
C LEU A 131 1.74 16.74 4.54
N ASP A 132 1.17 17.73 5.22
CA ASP A 132 1.90 18.90 5.73
C ASP A 132 3.01 18.50 6.73
N ALA A 133 2.69 17.58 7.65
CA ALA A 133 3.68 17.03 8.57
C ALA A 133 4.79 16.24 7.85
N MET A 134 4.43 15.47 6.82
CA MET A 134 5.39 14.71 6.02
C MET A 134 6.26 15.59 5.13
N ILE A 135 5.71 16.65 4.53
CA ILE A 135 6.46 17.68 3.79
C ILE A 135 7.49 18.30 4.72
N SER A 136 7.06 18.79 5.88
CA SER A 136 7.94 19.40 6.89
C SER A 136 9.02 18.44 7.41
N HIS A 137 8.72 17.14 7.48
CA HIS A 137 9.68 16.11 7.86
C HIS A 137 10.69 15.82 6.73
N ALA A 138 10.21 15.65 5.51
CA ALA A 138 11.02 15.35 4.34
C ALA A 138 11.98 16.51 4.00
N GLU A 139 11.52 17.77 4.12
CA GLU A 139 12.37 18.95 3.97
C GLU A 139 13.55 18.96 4.95
N ARG A 140 13.27 18.76 6.25
CA ARG A 140 14.32 18.69 7.28
C ARG A 140 15.26 17.52 7.06
N THR A 141 14.73 16.36 6.67
CA THR A 141 15.52 15.15 6.42
C THR A 141 16.42 15.32 5.19
N GLN A 142 15.89 15.87 4.11
CA GLN A 142 16.65 16.19 2.91
C GLN A 142 17.78 17.19 3.22
N ALA A 143 17.46 18.28 3.93
CA ALA A 143 18.44 19.30 4.31
C ALA A 143 19.59 18.69 5.14
N ARG A 144 19.26 17.88 6.16
CA ARG A 144 20.25 17.17 6.97
C ARG A 144 21.16 16.28 6.11
N TRP A 145 20.60 15.48 5.20
CA TRP A 145 21.40 14.63 4.32
C TRP A 145 22.32 15.43 3.38
N LEU A 146 21.87 16.59 2.90
CA LEU A 146 22.70 17.49 2.11
C LEU A 146 23.85 18.09 2.93
N GLU A 147 23.58 18.51 4.17
CA GLU A 147 24.60 19.00 5.11
C GLU A 147 25.64 17.92 5.42
N GLU A 148 25.19 16.69 5.72
CA GLU A 148 26.07 15.55 5.96
C GLU A 148 26.92 15.20 4.73
N ALA A 149 26.32 15.22 3.54
CA ALA A 149 27.05 14.99 2.29
C ALA A 149 28.18 16.01 2.11
N GLU A 150 27.90 17.30 2.35
CA GLU A 150 28.90 18.35 2.25
C GLU A 150 29.97 18.23 3.34
N ALA A 151 29.59 17.93 4.59
CA ALA A 151 30.53 17.72 5.67
C ALA A 151 31.51 16.58 5.36
N HIS A 152 31.02 15.46 4.81
CA HIS A 152 31.86 14.36 4.35
C HIS A 152 32.79 14.76 3.21
N ARG A 153 32.33 15.55 2.23
CA ARG A 153 33.19 16.07 1.14
C ARG A 153 34.32 16.95 1.66
N VAL A 154 34.00 17.90 2.55
CA VAL A 154 34.97 18.81 3.15
C VAL A 154 36.00 18.01 3.97
N GLN A 155 35.56 17.08 4.81
CA GLN A 155 36.46 16.23 5.60
C GLN A 155 37.34 15.32 4.72
N ALA A 156 36.80 14.80 3.62
CA ALA A 156 37.58 14.01 2.67
C ALA A 156 38.72 14.83 2.05
N ALA A 157 38.42 16.05 1.60
CA ALA A 157 39.41 16.97 1.04
C ALA A 157 40.51 17.33 2.05
N GLN A 158 40.12 17.64 3.29
CA GLN A 158 41.06 17.91 4.38
C GLN A 158 41.93 16.70 4.71
N SER A 159 41.33 15.51 4.81
CA SER A 159 42.05 14.26 5.11
C SER A 159 43.06 13.92 4.01
N LEU A 160 42.68 14.08 2.74
CA LEU A 160 43.56 13.85 1.60
C LEU A 160 44.72 14.85 1.56
N ALA A 161 44.46 16.13 1.81
CA ALA A 161 45.49 17.16 1.88
C ALA A 161 46.48 16.91 3.04
N ALA A 162 45.97 16.51 4.21
CA ALA A 162 46.78 16.12 5.36
C ALA A 162 47.63 14.89 5.04
N TRP A 163 47.03 13.86 4.41
CA TRP A 163 47.73 12.64 4.00
C TRP A 163 48.91 12.97 3.06
N TRP A 164 48.68 13.76 2.00
CA TRP A 164 49.74 14.16 1.07
C TRP A 164 50.83 14.99 1.75
N THR A 165 50.47 15.81 2.73
CA THR A 165 51.45 16.61 3.49
C THR A 165 52.34 15.72 4.34
N LEU A 166 51.77 14.78 5.10
CA LEU A 166 52.53 13.82 5.90
C LEU A 166 53.37 12.88 5.03
N ALA A 167 52.85 12.44 3.88
CA ALA A 167 53.59 11.59 2.93
C ALA A 167 54.84 12.31 2.39
N ARG A 168 54.72 13.59 2.03
CA ARG A 168 55.86 14.42 1.63
C ARG A 168 56.89 14.59 2.75
N TRP A 169 56.44 14.77 3.99
CA TRP A 169 57.34 14.86 5.14
C TRP A 169 58.07 13.54 5.40
N LEU A 170 57.36 12.40 5.34
CA LEU A 170 57.95 11.08 5.51
C LEU A 170 59.02 10.80 4.43
N ALA A 171 58.75 11.17 3.17
CA ALA A 171 59.70 11.01 2.08
C ALA A 171 60.98 11.84 2.28
N ASN A 172 60.85 13.06 2.83
CA ASN A 172 61.99 13.93 3.11
C ASN A 172 62.73 13.54 4.41
N ARG A 173 62.01 13.01 5.41
CA ARG A 173 62.52 12.63 6.72
C ARG A 173 61.77 11.41 7.25
N PRO A 174 62.31 10.19 7.08
CA PRO A 174 61.69 8.97 7.58
C PRO A 174 61.50 9.04 9.10
N HIS A 175 60.26 8.92 9.57
CA HIS A 175 59.93 8.95 11.00
C HIS A 175 58.85 7.91 11.33
N PRO A 176 59.03 7.06 12.36
CA PRO A 176 58.14 5.94 12.65
C PRO A 176 56.70 6.38 12.98
N VAL A 177 56.52 7.54 13.64
CA VAL A 177 55.19 8.11 13.92
C VAL A 177 54.48 8.54 12.62
N LEU A 178 55.21 9.09 11.64
CA LEU A 178 54.61 9.46 10.35
C LEU A 178 54.21 8.21 9.56
N ALA A 179 55.02 7.15 9.63
CA ALA A 179 54.67 5.86 9.04
C ALA A 179 53.41 5.24 9.68
N LEU A 180 53.24 5.36 11.00
CA LEU A 180 52.03 4.90 11.70
C LEU A 180 50.78 5.71 11.31
N LEU A 181 50.88 7.04 11.19
CA LEU A 181 49.76 7.91 10.79
C LEU A 181 49.32 7.70 9.32
N LEU A 182 50.24 7.22 8.47
CA LEU A 182 50.00 6.92 7.05
C LEU A 182 49.66 5.44 6.81
N ALA A 183 49.84 4.56 7.79
CA ALA A 183 49.56 3.13 7.69
C ALA A 183 48.08 2.88 7.37
N PRO A 184 47.70 1.80 6.66
CA PRO A 184 46.33 1.57 6.18
C PRO A 184 45.30 1.15 7.26
N GLY A 185 45.47 1.58 8.51
CA GLY A 185 44.55 1.26 9.61
C GLY A 185 43.21 2.01 9.52
N ARG A 186 42.19 1.53 10.26
CA ARG A 186 40.84 2.16 10.29
C ARG A 186 40.87 3.64 10.71
N GLU A 187 41.79 4.02 11.58
CA GLU A 187 41.91 5.43 12.02
C GLU A 187 42.85 6.27 11.14
N SER A 188 43.40 5.70 10.08
CA SER A 188 44.37 6.39 9.24
C SER A 188 43.74 7.44 8.33
N LEU A 189 44.54 8.43 7.96
CA LEU A 189 44.14 9.43 6.97
C LEU A 189 43.88 8.81 5.59
N ALA A 190 44.59 7.74 5.24
CA ALA A 190 44.36 7.00 3.99
C ALA A 190 42.98 6.33 3.99
N HIS A 191 42.61 5.69 5.09
CA HIS A 191 41.29 5.08 5.24
C HIS A 191 40.18 6.13 5.22
N ARG A 192 40.35 7.23 5.97
CA ARG A 192 39.40 8.36 5.98
C ARG A 192 39.21 8.99 4.60
N ALA A 193 40.30 9.26 3.89
CA ALA A 193 40.25 9.80 2.53
C ALA A 193 39.56 8.84 1.54
N ALA A 194 39.59 7.53 1.79
CA ALA A 194 38.93 6.54 0.95
C ALA A 194 37.42 6.37 1.27
N TYR A 195 37.03 6.33 2.56
CA TYR A 195 35.63 6.09 2.92
C TYR A 195 34.77 7.36 2.89
N LEU A 196 35.30 8.53 3.27
CA LEU A 196 34.51 9.77 3.38
C LEU A 196 33.84 10.19 2.06
N PRO A 197 34.50 10.08 0.88
CA PRO A 197 33.83 10.32 -0.40
C PRO A 197 32.63 9.41 -0.64
N LYS A 198 32.75 8.13 -0.26
CA LYS A 198 31.65 7.16 -0.38
C LYS A 198 30.48 7.51 0.53
N TRP A 199 30.75 7.96 1.75
CA TRP A 199 29.69 8.44 2.65
C TRP A 199 29.06 9.73 2.15
N ALA A 200 29.82 10.64 1.55
CA ALA A 200 29.26 11.82 0.88
C ALA A 200 28.29 11.43 -0.25
N GLU A 201 28.64 10.42 -1.05
CA GLU A 201 27.79 9.89 -2.12
C GLU A 201 26.52 9.23 -1.57
N ILE A 202 26.64 8.41 -0.53
CA ILE A 202 25.48 7.76 0.14
C ILE A 202 24.52 8.82 0.69
N SER A 203 25.04 9.81 1.44
CA SER A 203 24.22 10.91 1.98
C SER A 203 23.57 11.71 0.85
N ARG A 204 24.29 11.94 -0.26
CA ARG A 204 23.71 12.63 -1.43
C ARG A 204 22.59 11.82 -2.08
N HIS A 205 22.77 10.52 -2.26
CA HIS A 205 21.74 9.66 -2.82
C HIS A 205 20.48 9.63 -1.93
N ALA A 206 20.67 9.55 -0.61
CA ALA A 206 19.58 9.64 0.35
C ALA A 206 18.84 10.99 0.27
N ALA A 207 19.56 12.10 0.10
CA ALA A 207 18.96 13.42 -0.11
C ALA A 207 18.16 13.49 -1.41
N ASP A 208 18.65 12.89 -2.49
CA ASP A 208 17.96 12.88 -3.78
C ASP A 208 16.69 12.01 -3.73
N GLU A 209 16.72 10.87 -3.04
CA GLU A 209 15.54 10.03 -2.82
C GLU A 209 14.47 10.75 -1.98
N GLU A 210 14.89 11.40 -0.90
CA GLU A 210 13.97 12.17 -0.06
C GLU A 210 13.40 13.39 -0.81
N GLY A 211 14.19 14.02 -1.68
CA GLY A 211 13.73 15.08 -2.58
C GLY A 211 12.64 14.63 -3.56
N ARG A 212 12.73 13.38 -4.06
CA ARG A 212 11.67 12.78 -4.88
C ARG A 212 10.40 12.55 -4.07
N ARG A 213 10.51 12.02 -2.83
CA ARG A 213 9.35 11.87 -1.92
C ARG A 213 8.69 13.21 -1.61
N LEU A 214 9.48 14.25 -1.35
CA LEU A 214 9.00 15.60 -1.09
C LEU A 214 8.18 16.15 -2.27
N THR A 215 8.65 15.94 -3.49
CA THR A 215 7.93 16.37 -4.71
C THR A 215 6.58 15.66 -4.83
N LEU A 216 6.54 14.35 -4.56
CA LEU A 216 5.31 13.58 -4.54
C LEU A 216 4.32 14.12 -3.49
N PHE A 217 4.76 14.32 -2.24
CA PHE A 217 3.88 14.83 -1.17
C PHE A 217 3.31 16.21 -1.50
N ARG A 218 4.13 17.12 -2.04
CA ARG A 218 3.66 18.45 -2.49
C ARG A 218 2.64 18.34 -3.60
N SER A 219 2.88 17.49 -4.61
CA SER A 219 1.93 17.33 -5.73
C SER A 219 0.58 16.78 -5.27
N GLU A 220 0.57 15.83 -4.33
CA GLU A 220 -0.66 15.28 -3.75
C GLU A 220 -1.36 16.32 -2.86
N TYR A 221 -0.61 17.07 -2.05
CA TYR A 221 -1.15 18.16 -1.23
C TYR A 221 -1.82 19.22 -2.11
N GLU A 222 -1.17 19.67 -3.17
CA GLU A 222 -1.73 20.64 -4.12
C GLU A 222 -2.98 20.11 -4.84
N ALA A 223 -2.96 18.83 -5.23
CA ALA A 223 -4.11 18.19 -5.88
C ALA A 223 -5.33 18.12 -4.95
N LEU A 224 -5.11 17.83 -3.66
CA LEU A 224 -6.17 17.72 -2.65
C LEU A 224 -6.64 19.08 -2.12
N ALA A 225 -5.75 20.06 -2.03
CA ALA A 225 -6.07 21.41 -1.56
C ALA A 225 -6.84 22.21 -2.63
N ARG A 226 -6.72 21.83 -3.91
CA ARG A 226 -7.51 22.45 -4.97
C ARG A 226 -8.98 22.05 -4.81
N PRO A 227 -9.92 23.01 -4.73
CA PRO A 227 -11.34 22.68 -4.74
C PRO A 227 -11.63 21.92 -6.04
N THR A 228 -11.98 20.64 -5.92
CA THR A 228 -12.53 19.91 -7.05
C THR A 228 -13.90 20.54 -7.28
N ALA A 229 -14.06 21.30 -8.37
CA ALA A 229 -15.39 21.71 -8.80
C ALA A 229 -16.23 20.44 -8.86
N ALA A 230 -17.27 20.38 -8.02
CA ALA A 230 -18.18 19.24 -8.04
C ALA A 230 -18.65 19.07 -9.48
N PRO A 231 -18.59 17.85 -10.07
CA PRO A 231 -19.30 17.64 -11.30
C PRO A 231 -20.76 17.97 -11.01
N GLU A 232 -21.29 18.98 -11.71
CA GLU A 232 -22.73 19.23 -11.80
C GLU A 232 -23.36 18.08 -12.61
N SER A 233 -23.25 16.84 -12.13
CA SER A 233 -24.02 15.73 -12.68
C SER A 233 -25.32 15.68 -11.89
N ALA A 234 -26.44 15.85 -12.57
CA ALA A 234 -27.77 15.56 -12.03
C ALA A 234 -27.98 14.08 -11.62
N GLU A 235 -26.92 13.26 -11.72
CA GLU A 235 -26.87 11.86 -11.34
C GLU A 235 -26.60 11.71 -9.84
N ARG A 236 -27.44 10.91 -9.19
CA ARG A 236 -27.41 10.61 -7.77
C ARG A 236 -26.94 9.17 -7.59
N ALA A 237 -26.32 8.88 -6.44
CA ALA A 237 -25.94 7.51 -6.12
C ALA A 237 -27.18 6.71 -5.70
N TYR A 238 -27.26 5.47 -6.15
CA TYR A 238 -28.30 4.51 -5.77
C TYR A 238 -27.64 3.21 -5.33
N PHE A 239 -28.15 2.59 -4.27
CA PHE A 239 -27.87 1.20 -3.95
C PHE A 239 -28.80 0.32 -4.77
N VAL A 240 -28.23 -0.66 -5.48
CA VAL A 240 -28.95 -1.70 -6.21
C VAL A 240 -28.63 -3.02 -5.53
N VAL A 241 -29.60 -3.56 -4.80
CA VAL A 241 -29.49 -4.82 -4.08
C VAL A 241 -30.15 -5.92 -4.91
N GLY A 242 -29.43 -7.00 -5.16
CA GLY A 242 -29.97 -8.11 -5.92
C GLY A 242 -29.00 -9.28 -6.05
N GLN A 243 -29.48 -10.34 -6.68
CA GLN A 243 -28.72 -11.56 -6.92
C GLN A 243 -28.44 -11.74 -8.40
N TRP A 244 -27.19 -12.09 -8.71
CA TRP A 244 -26.83 -12.52 -10.05
C TRP A 244 -27.56 -13.80 -10.43
N THR A 245 -28.27 -13.76 -11.54
CA THR A 245 -28.90 -14.93 -12.14
C THR A 245 -28.05 -15.42 -13.31
N GLY A 246 -27.99 -16.75 -13.48
CA GLY A 246 -27.27 -17.36 -14.60
C GLY A 246 -27.77 -16.81 -15.93
N GLY A 247 -26.84 -16.42 -16.82
CA GLY A 247 -27.16 -15.77 -18.10
C GLY A 247 -26.82 -14.28 -18.19
N GLY A 248 -26.21 -13.70 -17.14
CA GLY A 248 -25.76 -12.31 -17.13
C GLY A 248 -26.87 -11.33 -16.81
N ASP A 249 -27.86 -11.75 -16.02
CA ASP A 249 -28.90 -10.85 -15.52
C ASP A 249 -28.81 -10.76 -13.99
N VAL A 250 -29.47 -9.76 -13.41
CA VAL A 250 -29.56 -9.57 -11.96
C VAL A 250 -31.02 -9.50 -11.58
N ASP A 251 -31.42 -10.39 -10.67
CA ASP A 251 -32.69 -10.29 -9.98
C ASP A 251 -32.55 -9.18 -8.92
N ILE A 252 -33.11 -8.00 -9.23
CA ILE A 252 -33.00 -6.82 -8.39
C ILE A 252 -34.14 -6.86 -7.37
N TRP A 253 -33.79 -6.92 -6.10
CA TRP A 253 -34.74 -6.95 -4.99
C TRP A 253 -35.10 -5.57 -4.49
N HIS A 254 -34.12 -4.65 -4.52
CA HIS A 254 -34.30 -3.31 -3.97
C HIS A 254 -33.41 -2.30 -4.69
N VAL A 255 -33.93 -1.09 -4.88
CA VAL A 255 -33.16 0.06 -5.34
C VAL A 255 -33.53 1.27 -4.51
N GLU A 256 -32.53 1.89 -3.89
CA GLU A 256 -32.73 3.08 -3.07
C GLU A 256 -31.70 4.16 -3.35
N GLU A 257 -32.10 5.41 -3.16
CA GLU A 257 -31.18 6.55 -3.28
C GLU A 257 -30.21 6.51 -2.11
N ALA A 258 -28.94 6.40 -2.42
CA ALA A 258 -27.89 6.34 -1.42
C ALA A 258 -27.70 7.73 -0.78
N PRO A 259 -27.40 7.81 0.53
CA PRO A 259 -27.18 9.09 1.21
C PRO A 259 -26.22 9.99 0.45
N ALA A 260 -26.53 11.29 0.37
CA ALA A 260 -25.68 12.25 -0.32
C ALA A 260 -24.32 12.41 0.39
N ASP A 261 -24.33 12.29 1.73
CA ASP A 261 -23.13 12.22 2.54
C ASP A 261 -22.37 10.89 2.31
N PRO A 262 -21.07 10.93 1.99
CA PRO A 262 -20.29 9.70 1.75
C PRO A 262 -20.08 8.81 2.96
N GLY A 263 -20.06 9.35 4.18
CA GLY A 263 -19.88 8.59 5.42
C GLY A 263 -21.14 7.81 5.74
N GLU A 264 -22.28 8.50 5.77
CA GLU A 264 -23.60 7.85 5.93
C GLU A 264 -23.83 6.81 4.83
N ARG A 265 -23.36 7.08 3.60
CA ARG A 265 -23.43 6.12 2.50
C ARG A 265 -22.58 4.87 2.76
N ALA A 266 -21.39 5.00 3.32
CA ALA A 266 -20.55 3.84 3.63
C ALA A 266 -21.20 2.95 4.69
N ASP A 267 -21.74 3.56 5.74
CA ASP A 267 -22.42 2.85 6.84
C ASP A 267 -23.67 2.10 6.32
N VAL A 268 -24.50 2.76 5.49
CA VAL A 268 -25.69 2.15 4.90
C VAL A 268 -25.33 1.06 3.87
N HIS A 269 -24.24 1.24 3.12
CA HIS A 269 -23.74 0.22 2.21
C HIS A 269 -23.31 -1.05 2.96
N GLU A 270 -22.59 -0.90 4.08
CA GLU A 270 -22.16 -2.03 4.91
C GLU A 270 -23.35 -2.81 5.44
N GLN A 271 -24.36 -2.12 5.98
CA GLN A 271 -25.61 -2.75 6.42
C GLN A 271 -26.30 -3.53 5.29
N HIS A 272 -26.45 -2.93 4.12
CA HIS A 272 -27.07 -3.64 2.98
C HIS A 272 -26.23 -4.81 2.50
N GLN A 273 -24.92 -4.72 2.60
CA GLN A 273 -24.02 -5.79 2.19
C GLN A 273 -24.16 -6.99 3.12
N GLU A 274 -24.24 -6.77 4.44
CA GLU A 274 -24.52 -7.83 5.42
C GLU A 274 -25.87 -8.50 5.12
N ASP A 275 -26.93 -7.71 4.94
CA ASP A 275 -28.28 -8.23 4.65
C ASP A 275 -28.33 -9.01 3.32
N ALA A 276 -27.61 -8.54 2.30
CA ALA A 276 -27.54 -9.19 1.00
C ALA A 276 -26.75 -10.50 1.05
N GLU A 277 -25.66 -10.56 1.82
CA GLU A 277 -24.84 -11.76 1.95
C GLU A 277 -25.61 -12.94 2.58
N GLU A 278 -26.50 -12.68 3.54
CA GLU A 278 -27.38 -13.70 4.13
C GLU A 278 -28.29 -14.38 3.11
N THR A 279 -28.58 -13.70 1.99
CA THR A 279 -29.49 -14.18 0.93
C THR A 279 -28.77 -14.54 -0.37
N PHE A 280 -27.43 -14.65 -0.35
CA PHE A 280 -26.59 -14.84 -1.55
C PHE A 280 -26.76 -13.74 -2.60
N GLY A 281 -27.11 -12.53 -2.16
CA GLY A 281 -27.21 -11.32 -2.95
C GLY A 281 -25.91 -10.53 -2.99
N SER A 282 -25.99 -9.35 -3.59
CA SER A 282 -24.90 -8.37 -3.69
C SER A 282 -25.49 -6.96 -3.71
N VAL A 283 -24.73 -5.99 -3.19
CA VAL A 283 -25.05 -4.58 -3.27
C VAL A 283 -24.12 -3.91 -4.27
N ASN A 284 -24.68 -3.17 -5.23
CA ASN A 284 -23.93 -2.36 -6.18
C ASN A 284 -24.31 -0.89 -6.02
N VAL A 285 -23.32 0.00 -5.98
CA VAL A 285 -23.57 1.45 -6.03
C VAL A 285 -23.54 1.92 -7.48
N VAL A 286 -24.66 2.49 -7.95
CA VAL A 286 -24.84 2.97 -9.31
C VAL A 286 -25.18 4.45 -9.30
N TYR A 287 -24.48 5.25 -10.11
CA TYR A 287 -24.82 6.66 -10.31
C TYR A 287 -25.78 6.79 -11.49
N ALA A 288 -26.95 7.37 -11.24
CA ALA A 288 -27.99 7.49 -12.26
C ALA A 288 -28.90 8.69 -11.99
N ALA A 289 -29.70 9.09 -12.98
CA ALA A 289 -30.69 10.15 -12.83
C ALA A 289 -31.96 9.72 -12.08
N SER A 290 -32.18 8.41 -11.91
CA SER A 290 -33.36 7.83 -11.24
C SER A 290 -33.10 6.38 -10.79
N PRO A 291 -33.92 5.85 -9.86
CA PRO A 291 -33.84 4.44 -9.44
C PRO A 291 -33.97 3.46 -10.61
N GLN A 292 -34.86 3.75 -11.56
CA GLN A 292 -35.06 2.91 -12.74
C GLN A 292 -33.82 2.89 -13.63
N ALA A 293 -33.18 4.05 -13.82
CA ALA A 293 -31.94 4.15 -14.60
C ALA A 293 -30.79 3.41 -13.90
N ALA A 294 -30.73 3.43 -12.56
CA ALA A 294 -29.78 2.65 -11.78
C ALA A 294 -29.98 1.14 -11.95
N ALA A 295 -31.23 0.67 -11.88
CA ALA A 295 -31.57 -0.73 -12.10
C ALA A 295 -31.18 -1.21 -13.51
N ASP A 296 -31.51 -0.42 -14.53
CA ASP A 296 -31.21 -0.76 -15.92
C ASP A 296 -29.70 -0.76 -16.19
N GLN A 297 -28.95 0.13 -15.54
CA GLN A 297 -27.50 0.15 -15.61
C GLN A 297 -26.86 -1.07 -14.92
N ALA A 298 -27.37 -1.49 -13.76
CA ALA A 298 -26.91 -2.70 -13.08
C ALA A 298 -27.12 -3.95 -13.97
N ARG A 299 -28.29 -4.08 -14.62
CA ARG A 299 -28.54 -5.17 -15.57
C ARG A 299 -27.62 -5.14 -16.77
N ARG A 300 -27.32 -3.96 -17.33
CA ARG A 300 -26.36 -3.83 -18.45
C ARG A 300 -24.96 -4.31 -18.04
N LEU A 301 -24.47 -3.85 -16.88
CA LEU A 301 -23.15 -4.24 -16.35
C LEU A 301 -23.06 -5.75 -16.09
N ALA A 302 -24.15 -6.37 -15.64
CA ALA A 302 -24.21 -7.81 -15.45
C ALA A 302 -24.09 -8.58 -16.78
N ARG A 303 -24.77 -8.12 -17.83
CA ARG A 303 -24.69 -8.72 -19.17
C ARG A 303 -23.28 -8.61 -19.73
N GLU A 304 -22.70 -7.41 -19.69
CA GLU A 304 -21.34 -7.16 -20.17
C GLU A 304 -20.29 -8.00 -19.42
N THR A 305 -20.45 -8.12 -18.10
CA THR A 305 -19.56 -8.93 -17.26
C THR A 305 -19.69 -10.43 -17.60
N SER A 306 -20.91 -10.91 -17.82
CA SER A 306 -21.16 -12.30 -18.25
C SER A 306 -20.56 -12.60 -19.62
N GLU A 307 -20.75 -11.70 -20.59
CA GLU A 307 -20.17 -11.82 -21.93
C GLU A 307 -18.64 -11.79 -21.91
N ARG A 308 -18.04 -10.99 -21.04
CA ARG A 308 -16.59 -10.98 -20.82
C ARG A 308 -16.10 -12.33 -20.29
N LEU A 309 -16.72 -12.84 -19.21
CA LEU A 309 -16.35 -14.13 -18.61
C LEU A 309 -16.54 -15.30 -19.58
N HIS A 310 -17.58 -15.25 -20.44
CA HIS A 310 -17.80 -16.27 -21.47
C HIS A 310 -16.72 -16.24 -22.56
N ARG A 311 -16.30 -15.04 -23.01
CA ARG A 311 -15.19 -14.88 -23.97
C ARG A 311 -13.85 -15.34 -23.41
N GLU A 312 -13.61 -15.12 -22.13
CA GLU A 312 -12.37 -15.56 -21.47
C GLU A 312 -12.32 -17.08 -21.33
N ARG A 313 -13.45 -17.73 -21.00
CA ARG A 313 -13.55 -19.19 -20.94
C ARG A 313 -13.44 -19.90 -22.27
N THR A 314 -13.83 -19.26 -23.38
CA THR A 314 -13.76 -19.85 -24.73
C THR A 314 -12.41 -19.65 -25.42
N ARG A 315 -11.50 -18.86 -24.83
CA ARG A 315 -10.13 -18.64 -25.31
C ARG A 315 -9.07 -19.50 -24.61
N SER A 316 -9.45 -20.25 -23.56
CA SER A 316 -8.63 -21.24 -22.87
C SER A 316 -8.90 -22.64 -23.41
#